data_AF-A0ABD3XEH6-F1
#
_entry.id   AF-A0ABD3XEH6-F1
#
_cell.length_a   1.000
_cell.length_b   1.000
_cell.length_c   1.000
_cell.angle_alpha   90.00
_cell.angle_beta   90.00
_cell.angle_gamma   90.00
#
_symmetry.space_group_name_H-M   'P 1'
#
loop_
_entity.id
_entity.type
_entity.pdbx_description
1 polymer ?
#
loop_
_entity_poly.entity_id
_entity_poly.type
_entity_poly.pdbx_seq_one_letter_code
_entity_poly.pdbx_strand_id
1 'polypeptide(L)'
;MGCKRLIMFVVMLSAMLVRETVGHGAMIDPPARNYMGKAGFSVPINYDYNSQYCGGFYNLKNHGGKCGVCGDPWQGPRPHEPGGIYATDVIGRCYLKRTKTINVTISITAWHKGYFSFKMCPHNNPKTNASQSCFDQYPLQLVSGGYKYDITNNQDNTHKVQLKLPKKLKCTQCILQWTYTTGNSWGCDGSICGLGLGSQEVFINCADIAILSDCSTVSKPNTKRVIPETTKPSSGSNGKQNCKAAGAWTGQKSMDNWCVVNCNAVPPFCPGTHCICERSVSLSNVLYRRTKS
;
A
#
# COMPACT_ATOMS: atom_id res chain seq x y z
N MET A 1 31.39 34.27 26.11
CA MET A 1 31.41 33.16 25.12
C MET A 1 30.27 32.13 25.28
N GLY A 2 29.45 32.16 26.34
CA GLY A 2 28.41 31.13 26.59
C GLY A 2 27.13 31.24 25.74
N CYS A 3 26.65 32.45 25.43
CA CYS A 3 25.37 32.65 24.76
C CYS A 3 25.37 32.16 23.28
N LYS A 4 26.46 32.40 22.53
CA LYS A 4 26.59 31.93 21.13
C LYS A 4 26.65 30.40 21.00
N ARG A 5 27.25 29.70 21.96
CA ARG A 5 27.33 28.23 21.98
C ARG A 5 25.99 27.58 22.34
N LEU A 6 25.23 28.20 23.25
CA LEU A 6 23.89 27.76 23.62
C LEU A 6 22.90 27.91 22.45
N ILE A 7 22.95 29.04 21.73
CA ILE A 7 22.11 29.27 20.54
C ILE A 7 22.42 28.24 19.44
N MET A 8 23.69 27.95 19.16
CA MET A 8 24.07 26.92 18.19
C MET A 8 23.58 25.51 18.59
N PHE A 9 23.63 25.16 19.87
CA PHE A 9 23.12 23.87 20.36
C PHE A 9 21.60 23.76 20.22
N VAL A 10 20.86 24.84 20.51
CA VAL A 10 19.40 24.89 20.37
C VAL A 10 18.97 24.83 18.89
N VAL A 11 19.72 25.47 17.98
CA VAL A 11 19.47 25.40 16.53
C VAL A 11 19.77 24.00 15.97
N MET A 12 20.83 23.33 16.42
CA MET A 12 21.10 21.94 16.00
C MET A 12 20.10 20.93 16.59
N LEU A 13 19.66 21.09 17.85
CA LEU A 13 18.62 20.23 18.43
C LEU A 13 17.25 20.41 17.79
N SER A 14 16.90 21.63 17.37
CA SER A 14 15.65 21.89 16.63
C SER A 14 15.69 21.35 15.20
N ALA A 15 16.85 21.36 14.54
CA ALA A 15 17.04 20.73 13.23
C ALA A 15 16.98 19.18 13.27
N MET A 16 17.26 18.56 14.42
CA MET A 16 17.15 17.10 14.59
C MET A 16 15.71 16.61 14.88
N LEU A 17 14.76 17.53 15.10
CA LEU A 17 13.34 17.22 15.33
C LEU A 17 12.47 17.35 14.07
N VAL A 18 13.08 17.55 12.90
CA VAL A 18 12.36 17.42 11.63
C VAL A 18 12.05 15.94 11.42
N ARG A 19 11.02 15.44 12.09
CA ARG A 19 10.34 14.21 11.64
C ARG A 19 9.95 14.50 10.20
N GLU A 20 10.48 13.73 9.26
CA GLU A 20 9.91 13.70 7.93
C GLU A 20 8.41 13.50 8.12
N THR A 21 7.62 14.48 7.72
CA THR A 21 6.16 14.36 7.74
C THR A 21 5.84 13.41 6.60
N VAL A 22 5.93 12.11 6.90
CA VAL A 22 5.57 11.06 5.96
C VAL A 22 4.15 11.38 5.52
N GLY A 23 4.02 11.78 4.26
CA GLY A 23 2.72 11.92 3.62
C GLY A 23 2.06 10.56 3.61
N HIS A 24 0.76 10.53 3.79
CA HIS A 24 0.08 9.26 3.92
C HIS A 24 -1.33 9.37 3.37
N GLY A 25 -1.66 8.49 2.44
CA GLY A 25 -2.98 8.37 1.86
C GLY A 25 -3.23 6.99 1.28
N ALA A 26 -4.49 6.57 1.28
CA ALA A 26 -4.89 5.30 0.69
C ALA A 26 -6.27 5.36 0.05
N MET A 27 -6.43 4.66 -1.06
CA MET A 27 -7.76 4.35 -1.62
C MET A 27 -8.39 3.23 -0.79
N ILE A 28 -9.36 3.63 0.06
CA ILE A 28 -10.03 2.73 1.00
C ILE A 28 -11.31 2.12 0.42
N ASP A 29 -11.88 2.75 -0.61
CA ASP A 29 -13.05 2.22 -1.30
C ASP A 29 -13.06 2.56 -2.81
N PRO A 30 -13.16 1.61 -3.76
CA PRO A 30 -12.95 0.18 -3.56
C PRO A 30 -11.61 -0.06 -2.85
N PRO A 31 -11.51 -1.05 -1.95
CA PRO A 31 -10.32 -1.24 -1.14
C PRO A 31 -9.14 -1.60 -2.05
N ALA A 32 -8.10 -0.77 -2.02
CA ALA A 32 -6.85 -1.08 -2.69
C ALA A 32 -6.10 -2.23 -1.98
N ARG A 33 -5.18 -2.89 -2.70
CA ARG A 33 -4.37 -4.02 -2.21
C ARG A 33 -3.74 -3.77 -0.83
N ASN A 34 -3.17 -2.58 -0.65
CA ASN A 34 -2.61 -2.08 0.60
C ASN A 34 -3.65 -1.96 1.73
N TYR A 35 -4.94 -1.83 1.44
CA TYR A 35 -6.00 -1.67 2.44
C TYR A 35 -6.90 -2.90 2.63
N MET A 36 -6.85 -3.89 1.73
CA MET A 36 -7.78 -5.04 1.73
C MET A 36 -7.84 -5.80 3.06
N GLY A 37 -6.70 -6.06 3.69
CA GLY A 37 -6.67 -6.74 4.99
C GLY A 37 -7.39 -5.96 6.08
N LYS A 38 -7.21 -4.63 6.13
CA LYS A 38 -7.92 -3.75 7.06
C LYS A 38 -9.41 -3.63 6.72
N ALA A 39 -9.79 -3.81 5.46
CA ALA A 39 -11.18 -3.89 5.01
C ALA A 39 -11.84 -5.26 5.29
N GLY A 40 -11.13 -6.22 5.91
CA GLY A 40 -11.69 -7.51 6.33
C GLY A 40 -11.64 -8.60 5.25
N PHE A 41 -10.90 -8.41 4.16
CA PHE A 41 -10.65 -9.49 3.20
C PHE A 41 -9.61 -10.47 3.75
N SER A 42 -9.56 -11.68 3.19
CA SER A 42 -8.53 -12.69 3.50
C SER A 42 -7.19 -12.33 2.85
N VAL A 43 -6.68 -11.15 3.20
CA VAL A 43 -5.41 -10.56 2.74
C VAL A 43 -4.68 -10.11 4.01
N PRO A 44 -3.37 -10.32 4.14
CA PRO A 44 -2.63 -9.80 5.27
C PRO A 44 -2.82 -8.30 5.50
N ILE A 45 -2.85 -7.90 6.77
CA ILE A 45 -2.97 -6.49 7.13
C ILE A 45 -1.64 -5.79 6.81
N ASN A 46 -1.71 -4.75 5.99
CA ASN A 46 -0.65 -3.77 5.86
C ASN A 46 -0.89 -2.66 6.89
N TYR A 47 -0.07 -2.60 7.94
CA TYR A 47 -0.17 -1.55 8.95
C TYR A 47 0.28 -0.18 8.43
N ASP A 48 1.07 -0.18 7.36
CA ASP A 48 1.59 0.98 6.65
C ASP A 48 0.83 1.18 5.31
N TYR A 49 -0.48 0.88 5.33
CA TYR A 49 -1.32 0.89 4.13
C TYR A 49 -1.32 2.23 3.41
N ASN A 50 -1.13 3.33 4.14
CA ASN A 50 -1.16 4.69 3.64
C ASN A 50 0.19 5.17 3.08
N SER A 51 1.19 4.29 2.98
CA SER A 51 2.59 4.62 2.64
C SER A 51 3.06 4.15 1.26
N GLN A 52 2.15 3.99 0.30
CA GLN A 52 2.55 3.54 -1.06
C GLN A 52 3.01 4.70 -1.93
N TYR A 53 4.10 5.35 -1.48
CA TYR A 53 4.68 6.59 -2.01
C TYR A 53 5.92 6.37 -2.89
N CYS A 54 6.00 5.25 -3.62
CA CYS A 54 7.11 4.95 -4.54
C CYS A 54 8.49 4.91 -3.86
N GLY A 55 8.54 4.65 -2.54
CA GLY A 55 9.78 4.64 -1.75
C GLY A 55 10.29 6.03 -1.34
N GLY A 56 9.56 7.10 -1.67
CA GLY A 56 9.78 8.46 -1.16
C GLY A 56 10.12 9.44 -2.27
N PHE A 57 9.94 10.73 -2.00
CA PHE A 57 10.30 11.80 -2.93
C PHE A 57 11.70 11.64 -3.54
N TYR A 58 12.72 11.46 -2.69
CA TYR A 58 14.11 11.32 -3.16
C TYR A 58 14.33 10.02 -3.92
N ASN A 59 13.66 8.94 -3.54
CA ASN A 59 13.74 7.67 -4.25
C ASN A 59 13.21 7.80 -5.68
N LEU A 60 12.02 8.36 -5.80
CA LEU A 60 11.36 8.66 -7.07
C LEU A 60 12.26 9.53 -7.95
N LYS A 61 12.80 10.63 -7.40
CA LYS A 61 13.71 11.54 -8.12
C LYS A 61 14.99 10.84 -8.59
N ASN A 62 15.65 10.07 -7.71
CA ASN A 62 16.90 9.38 -8.02
C ASN A 62 16.73 8.27 -9.06
N HIS A 63 15.52 7.75 -9.24
CA HIS A 63 15.18 6.75 -10.26
C HIS A 63 14.47 7.35 -11.47
N GLY A 64 14.62 8.65 -11.72
CA GLY A 64 14.11 9.32 -12.91
C GLY A 64 12.58 9.38 -12.97
N GLY A 65 11.91 9.48 -11.83
CA GLY A 65 10.46 9.51 -11.73
C GLY A 65 9.78 8.14 -11.83
N LYS A 66 10.56 7.05 -11.84
CA LYS A 66 10.02 5.69 -11.96
C LYS A 66 9.44 5.20 -10.64
N CYS A 67 8.31 4.51 -10.73
CA CYS A 67 7.60 3.90 -9.61
C CYS A 67 7.03 2.55 -10.03
N GLY A 68 6.69 1.70 -9.07
CA GLY A 68 5.84 0.53 -9.33
C GLY A 68 4.48 0.92 -9.83
N VAL A 69 3.87 0.01 -10.58
CA VAL A 69 2.51 0.17 -11.09
C VAL A 69 1.52 0.36 -9.95
N CYS A 70 1.80 -0.25 -8.79
CA CYS A 70 0.96 -0.17 -7.61
C CYS A 70 1.60 0.54 -6.40
N GLY A 71 2.56 1.44 -6.65
CA GLY A 71 3.09 2.37 -5.63
C GLY A 71 4.32 1.88 -4.87
N ASP A 72 4.81 0.69 -5.18
CA ASP A 72 6.06 0.16 -4.64
C ASP A 72 7.29 0.94 -5.19
N PRO A 73 8.42 0.99 -4.47
CA PRO A 73 9.67 1.60 -4.97
C PRO A 73 10.16 0.95 -6.25
N TRP A 74 10.69 1.72 -7.22
CA TRP A 74 11.06 1.21 -8.55
C TRP A 74 11.99 -0.02 -8.51
N GLN A 75 12.92 0.01 -7.58
CA GLN A 75 13.90 -1.02 -7.30
C GLN A 75 13.43 -1.90 -6.14
N GLY A 76 13.84 -3.17 -6.19
CA GLY A 76 13.56 -4.12 -5.13
C GLY A 76 12.16 -4.73 -5.23
N PRO A 77 11.74 -5.44 -4.17
CA PRO A 77 10.50 -6.21 -4.20
C PRO A 77 9.22 -5.38 -4.23
N ARG A 78 8.20 -5.97 -4.85
CA ARG A 78 6.93 -5.30 -5.20
C ARG A 78 5.74 -5.97 -4.51
N PRO A 79 5.49 -5.68 -3.21
CA PRO A 79 4.52 -6.44 -2.42
C PRO A 79 3.08 -6.22 -2.88
N HIS A 80 2.79 -5.15 -3.63
CA HIS A 80 1.47 -4.82 -4.16
C HIS A 80 1.30 -5.21 -5.63
N GLU A 81 2.30 -5.84 -6.25
CA GLU A 81 2.26 -6.37 -7.61
C GLU A 81 2.22 -7.91 -7.59
N PRO A 82 1.73 -8.58 -8.65
CA PRO A 82 1.64 -10.04 -8.73
C PRO A 82 2.88 -10.80 -8.22
N GLY A 83 2.64 -11.78 -7.35
CA GLY A 83 3.68 -12.50 -6.60
C GLY A 83 4.02 -11.86 -5.24
N GLY A 84 3.59 -10.63 -5.00
CA GLY A 84 3.68 -9.95 -3.71
C GLY A 84 2.56 -10.32 -2.73
N ILE A 85 2.80 -10.10 -1.44
CA ILE A 85 1.89 -10.49 -0.34
C ILE A 85 0.51 -9.82 -0.36
N TYR A 86 0.38 -8.65 -0.99
CA TYR A 86 -0.88 -7.90 -1.05
C TYR A 86 -1.60 -8.06 -2.39
N ALA A 87 -0.96 -8.66 -3.39
CA ALA A 87 -1.56 -9.03 -4.68
C ALA A 87 -2.07 -10.48 -4.63
N THR A 88 -3.24 -10.68 -4.02
CA THR A 88 -3.77 -12.00 -3.64
C THR A 88 -4.87 -12.55 -4.55
N ASP A 89 -5.05 -11.97 -5.74
CA ASP A 89 -6.12 -12.29 -6.70
C ASP A 89 -7.57 -12.01 -6.20
N VAL A 90 -7.72 -11.45 -5.00
CA VAL A 90 -9.03 -11.14 -4.42
C VAL A 90 -9.64 -9.90 -5.06
N ILE A 91 -10.89 -10.00 -5.52
CA ILE A 91 -11.66 -8.85 -6.03
C ILE A 91 -12.26 -8.07 -4.85
N GLY A 92 -11.82 -6.83 -4.66
CA GLY A 92 -12.29 -5.94 -3.60
C GLY A 92 -13.68 -5.35 -3.85
N ARG A 93 -14.11 -5.25 -5.11
CA ARG A 93 -15.45 -4.75 -5.47
C ARG A 93 -15.91 -5.24 -6.84
N CYS A 94 -17.21 -5.53 -6.96
CA CYS A 94 -17.84 -5.77 -8.26
C CYS A 94 -18.86 -4.67 -8.58
N TYR A 95 -18.82 -4.17 -9.82
CA TYR A 95 -19.79 -3.25 -10.39
C TYR A 95 -20.53 -3.92 -11.55
N LEU A 96 -21.82 -3.66 -11.68
CA LEU A 96 -22.57 -4.14 -12.84
C LEU A 96 -22.15 -3.40 -14.11
N LYS A 97 -22.14 -4.08 -15.25
CA LYS A 97 -21.77 -3.52 -16.57
C LYS A 97 -22.62 -2.29 -16.95
N ARG A 98 -23.84 -2.19 -16.42
CA ARG A 98 -24.74 -1.04 -16.62
C ARG A 98 -24.38 0.19 -15.78
N THR A 99 -23.46 0.07 -14.83
CA THR A 99 -23.00 1.16 -13.99
C THR A 99 -22.26 2.20 -14.82
N LYS A 100 -22.69 3.45 -14.75
CA LYS A 100 -22.09 4.57 -15.50
C LYS A 100 -21.08 5.35 -14.66
N THR A 101 -21.30 5.39 -13.34
CA THR A 101 -20.47 6.14 -12.39
C THR A 101 -20.20 5.28 -11.16
N ILE A 102 -19.02 5.47 -10.56
CA ILE A 102 -18.62 4.81 -9.32
C ILE A 102 -18.14 5.85 -8.32
N ASN A 103 -18.32 5.56 -7.03
CA ASN A 103 -17.75 6.33 -5.94
C ASN A 103 -16.44 5.70 -5.52
N VAL A 104 -15.40 6.52 -5.42
CA VAL A 104 -14.10 6.16 -4.87
C VAL A 104 -13.85 7.00 -3.61
N THR A 105 -13.46 6.36 -2.53
CA THR A 105 -13.15 7.01 -1.25
C THR A 105 -11.67 6.91 -0.96
N ILE A 106 -11.04 8.07 -0.79
CA ILE A 106 -9.64 8.21 -0.42
C ILE A 106 -9.56 8.66 1.03
N SER A 107 -8.76 7.98 1.84
CA SER A 107 -8.36 8.42 3.18
C SER A 107 -7.03 9.14 3.08
N ILE A 108 -6.94 10.35 3.61
CA ILE A 108 -5.71 11.14 3.74
C ILE A 108 -5.43 11.33 5.21
N THR A 109 -4.22 10.98 5.64
CA THR A 109 -3.78 11.18 7.04
C THR A 109 -2.71 12.27 7.15
N ALA A 110 -2.13 12.69 6.02
CA ALA A 110 -1.28 13.88 5.94
C ALA A 110 -1.53 14.60 4.61
N TRP A 111 -1.99 15.84 4.71
CA TRP A 111 -2.33 16.67 3.56
C TRP A 111 -1.10 17.41 3.01
N HIS A 112 -0.86 17.29 1.69
CA HIS A 112 0.34 17.78 1.00
C HIS A 112 0.02 18.57 -0.27
N LYS A 113 -1.16 19.19 -0.35
CA LYS A 113 -1.68 19.88 -1.56
C LYS A 113 -1.73 18.94 -2.77
N GLY A 114 -1.97 19.47 -3.97
CA GLY A 114 -1.93 18.70 -5.20
C GLY A 114 -3.29 18.08 -5.55
N TYR A 115 -3.27 16.93 -6.21
CA TYR A 115 -4.48 16.36 -6.81
C TYR A 115 -4.46 14.84 -6.91
N PHE A 116 -5.66 14.26 -6.97
CA PHE A 116 -5.86 12.87 -7.34
C PHE A 116 -6.13 12.72 -8.83
N SER A 117 -5.66 11.62 -9.40
CA SER A 117 -6.03 11.15 -10.73
C SER A 117 -6.29 9.65 -10.70
N PHE A 118 -7.09 9.19 -11.66
CA PHE A 118 -7.57 7.81 -11.68
C PHE A 118 -7.46 7.22 -13.07
N LYS A 119 -6.97 5.99 -13.15
CA LYS A 119 -6.86 5.21 -14.38
C LYS A 119 -7.38 3.80 -14.14
N MET A 120 -7.77 3.12 -15.20
CA MET A 120 -8.23 1.74 -15.16
C MET A 120 -7.43 0.87 -16.11
N CYS A 121 -7.19 -0.39 -15.76
CA CYS A 121 -6.68 -1.40 -16.69
C CYS A 121 -7.61 -2.62 -16.69
N PRO A 122 -8.30 -2.97 -17.78
CA PRO A 122 -9.09 -4.20 -17.89
C PRO A 122 -8.19 -5.43 -18.09
N HIS A 123 -7.45 -5.80 -17.05
CA HIS A 123 -6.31 -6.72 -17.14
C HIS A 123 -6.69 -8.21 -17.27
N ASN A 124 -7.71 -8.67 -16.54
CA ASN A 124 -8.27 -10.03 -16.55
C ASN A 124 -7.29 -11.16 -16.19
N ASN A 125 -6.11 -10.85 -15.66
CA ASN A 125 -5.13 -11.85 -15.22
C ASN A 125 -4.40 -11.39 -13.96
N PRO A 126 -4.88 -11.73 -12.75
CA PRO A 126 -4.32 -11.18 -11.52
C PRO A 126 -2.90 -11.68 -11.21
N LYS A 127 -2.44 -12.74 -11.90
CA LYS A 127 -1.11 -13.34 -11.73
C LYS A 127 -0.01 -12.67 -12.54
N THR A 128 -0.33 -11.70 -13.39
CA THR A 128 0.63 -11.00 -14.24
C THR A 128 0.62 -9.50 -14.00
N ASN A 129 1.72 -8.83 -14.30
CA ASN A 129 1.80 -7.38 -14.16
C ASN A 129 1.01 -6.70 -15.28
N ALA A 130 0.12 -5.79 -14.90
CA ALA A 130 -0.44 -4.84 -15.84
C ALA A 130 0.62 -3.81 -16.23
N SER A 131 0.72 -3.49 -17.52
CA SER A 131 1.63 -2.45 -18.00
C SER A 131 1.07 -1.06 -17.74
N GLN A 132 1.93 -0.07 -17.54
CA GLN A 132 1.48 1.32 -17.42
C GLN A 132 0.69 1.78 -18.66
N SER A 133 1.07 1.30 -19.85
CA SER A 133 0.35 1.56 -21.11
C SER A 133 -1.09 1.06 -21.12
N CYS A 134 -1.44 0.06 -20.31
CA CYS A 134 -2.83 -0.38 -20.15
C CYS A 134 -3.65 0.70 -19.44
N PHE A 135 -3.12 1.27 -18.35
CA PHE A 135 -3.77 2.34 -17.60
C PHE A 135 -3.91 3.62 -18.41
N ASP A 136 -2.88 3.94 -19.20
CA ASP A 136 -2.84 5.17 -19.99
C ASP A 136 -3.90 5.18 -21.12
N GLN A 137 -4.43 4.02 -21.50
CA GLN A 137 -5.55 3.89 -22.44
C GLN A 137 -6.91 4.19 -21.80
N TYR A 138 -7.05 4.11 -20.47
CA TYR A 138 -8.33 4.32 -19.79
C TYR A 138 -8.21 5.29 -18.58
N PRO A 139 -7.87 6.56 -18.82
CA PRO A 139 -8.02 7.59 -17.79
C PRO A 139 -9.51 7.78 -17.45
N LEU A 140 -9.82 7.89 -16.15
CA LEU A 140 -11.20 8.02 -15.69
C LEU A 140 -11.54 9.49 -15.47
N GLN A 141 -12.60 9.95 -16.15
CA GLN A 141 -13.08 11.32 -16.02
C GLN A 141 -13.86 11.47 -14.70
N LEU A 142 -13.69 12.60 -14.03
CA LEU A 142 -14.52 12.97 -12.90
C LEU A 142 -15.95 13.28 -13.37
N VAL A 143 -16.95 13.01 -12.52
CA VAL A 143 -18.32 13.45 -12.78
C VAL A 143 -18.41 14.97 -12.82
N SER A 144 -17.65 15.67 -11.97
CA SER A 144 -17.52 17.14 -11.93
C SER A 144 -16.84 17.74 -13.16
N GLY A 145 -16.26 16.92 -14.05
CA GLY A 145 -15.48 17.36 -15.20
C GLY A 145 -13.97 17.27 -14.95
N GLY A 146 -13.20 17.19 -16.04
CA GLY A 146 -11.76 17.00 -16.00
C GLY A 146 -11.31 15.62 -15.50
N TYR A 147 -10.02 15.51 -15.18
CA TYR A 147 -9.34 14.27 -14.78
C TYR A 147 -8.53 14.40 -13.48
N LYS A 148 -8.48 15.60 -12.90
CA LYS A 148 -7.75 15.90 -11.67
C LYS A 148 -8.74 16.37 -10.62
N TYR A 149 -8.72 15.72 -9.47
CA TYR A 149 -9.48 16.12 -8.29
C TYR A 149 -8.54 16.88 -7.36
N ASP A 150 -8.65 18.20 -7.33
CA ASP A 150 -7.77 19.05 -6.52
C ASP A 150 -8.12 18.94 -5.03
N ILE A 151 -7.10 18.85 -4.19
CA ILE A 151 -7.25 18.76 -2.74
C ILE A 151 -7.00 20.16 -2.16
N THR A 152 -8.05 20.97 -2.12
CA THR A 152 -7.94 22.43 -1.92
C THR A 152 -7.90 22.86 -0.45
N ASN A 153 -8.28 22.00 0.50
CA ASN A 153 -8.22 22.31 1.93
C ASN A 153 -7.73 21.10 2.75
N ASN A 154 -7.30 21.36 3.98
CA ASN A 154 -6.76 20.39 4.92
C ASN A 154 -7.78 19.92 5.98
N GLN A 155 -9.07 20.18 5.77
CA GLN A 155 -10.11 19.87 6.77
C GLN A 155 -10.68 18.47 6.59
N ASP A 156 -10.66 17.94 5.37
CA ASP A 156 -11.21 16.63 5.05
C ASP A 156 -10.12 15.55 5.03
N ASN A 157 -10.14 14.65 6.02
CA ASN A 157 -9.31 13.44 6.00
C ASN A 157 -9.87 12.35 5.08
N THR A 158 -11.05 12.57 4.48
CA THR A 158 -11.71 11.60 3.62
C THR A 158 -12.34 12.29 2.43
N HIS A 159 -11.95 11.90 1.22
CA HIS A 159 -12.46 12.46 -0.02
C HIS A 159 -13.26 11.42 -0.79
N LYS A 160 -14.51 11.76 -1.15
CA LYS A 160 -15.38 10.93 -1.98
C LYS A 160 -15.40 11.50 -3.39
N VAL A 161 -14.79 10.78 -4.31
CA VAL A 161 -14.64 11.18 -5.71
C VAL A 161 -15.58 10.32 -6.58
N GLN A 162 -16.37 10.96 -7.43
CA GLN A 162 -17.22 10.26 -8.39
C GLN A 162 -16.54 10.19 -9.75
N LEU A 163 -16.38 8.97 -10.28
CA LEU A 163 -15.72 8.71 -11.56
C LEU A 163 -16.70 8.15 -12.58
N LYS A 164 -16.55 8.55 -13.84
CA LYS A 164 -17.28 7.96 -14.96
C LYS A 164 -16.55 6.70 -15.44
N LEU A 165 -17.29 5.60 -15.55
CA LEU A 165 -16.75 4.37 -16.14
C LEU A 165 -16.78 4.46 -17.68
N PRO A 166 -15.73 3.97 -18.39
CA PRO A 166 -15.72 3.91 -19.84
C PRO A 166 -16.88 3.07 -20.38
N LYS A 167 -17.51 3.53 -21.46
CA LYS A 167 -18.62 2.79 -22.09
C LYS A 167 -18.14 1.42 -22.53
N LYS A 168 -18.96 0.39 -22.30
CA LYS A 168 -18.73 -1.02 -22.69
C LYS A 168 -17.56 -1.71 -21.99
N LEU A 169 -16.91 -1.11 -21.00
CA LEU A 169 -15.85 -1.77 -20.23
C LEU A 169 -16.41 -3.00 -19.52
N LYS A 170 -15.75 -4.15 -19.68
CA LYS A 170 -16.06 -5.41 -19.00
C LYS A 170 -14.74 -6.08 -18.64
N CYS A 171 -14.66 -6.57 -17.41
CA CYS A 171 -13.48 -7.28 -16.92
C CYS A 171 -13.87 -8.18 -15.75
N THR A 172 -13.32 -9.38 -15.73
CA THR A 172 -13.36 -10.27 -14.56
C THR A 172 -12.41 -9.77 -13.48
N GLN A 173 -11.34 -9.07 -13.89
CA GLN A 173 -10.44 -8.35 -13.01
C GLN A 173 -9.94 -7.10 -13.75
N CYS A 174 -10.39 -5.93 -13.30
CA CYS A 174 -9.82 -4.64 -13.63
C CYS A 174 -8.93 -4.18 -12.48
N ILE A 175 -7.91 -3.40 -12.79
CA ILE A 175 -7.12 -2.68 -11.79
C ILE A 175 -7.52 -1.22 -11.87
N LEU A 176 -8.09 -0.68 -10.79
CA LEU A 176 -8.28 0.76 -10.61
C LEU A 176 -7.03 1.32 -9.95
N GLN A 177 -6.33 2.20 -10.67
CA GLN A 177 -5.13 2.88 -10.18
C GLN A 177 -5.52 4.28 -9.71
N TRP A 178 -5.36 4.54 -8.42
CA TRP A 178 -5.41 5.89 -7.86
C TRP A 178 -3.98 6.43 -7.76
N THR A 179 -3.78 7.65 -8.22
CA THR A 179 -2.52 8.37 -8.08
C THR A 179 -2.77 9.70 -7.39
N TYR A 180 -2.02 9.95 -6.32
CA TYR A 180 -1.94 11.25 -5.66
C TYR A 180 -0.59 11.87 -5.96
N THR A 181 -0.61 12.97 -6.73
CA THR A 181 0.56 13.82 -6.94
C THR A 181 0.47 14.97 -5.96
N THR A 182 1.41 15.05 -5.02
CA THR A 182 1.45 16.12 -4.02
C THR A 182 1.82 17.46 -4.67
N GLY A 183 1.71 18.56 -3.93
CA GLY A 183 1.98 19.91 -4.43
C GLY A 183 2.69 20.80 -3.42
N ASN A 184 3.44 20.21 -2.50
CA ASN A 184 4.11 20.90 -1.40
C ASN A 184 5.64 20.99 -1.57
N SER A 185 6.21 20.39 -2.62
CA SER A 185 7.64 20.52 -2.92
C SER A 185 7.89 21.68 -3.88
N TRP A 186 8.98 22.41 -3.68
CA TRP A 186 9.42 23.42 -4.65
C TRP A 186 10.20 22.75 -5.77
N GLY A 187 9.92 23.12 -7.02
CA GLY A 187 10.65 22.64 -8.18
C GLY A 187 10.50 23.58 -9.38
N CYS A 188 10.99 23.12 -10.53
CA CYS A 188 10.93 23.87 -11.78
C CYS A 188 10.38 22.99 -12.91
N ASP A 189 9.50 23.57 -13.73
CA ASP A 189 9.07 23.04 -15.02
C ASP A 189 9.64 23.94 -16.11
N GLY A 190 10.73 23.50 -16.73
CA GLY A 190 11.54 24.35 -17.62
C GLY A 190 12.16 25.51 -16.84
N SER A 191 11.89 26.75 -17.27
CA SER A 191 12.38 27.97 -16.62
C SER A 191 11.46 28.51 -15.52
N ILE A 192 10.26 27.93 -15.34
CA ILE A 192 9.28 28.40 -14.36
C ILE A 192 9.46 27.57 -13.10
N CYS A 193 9.70 28.24 -11.97
CA CYS A 193 9.89 27.57 -10.70
C CYS A 193 8.93 28.06 -9.63
N GLY A 194 8.55 27.15 -8.73
CA GLY A 194 7.52 27.43 -7.74
C GLY A 194 7.11 26.19 -6.95
N LEU A 195 6.20 26.42 -6.01
CA LEU A 195 5.61 25.35 -5.21
C LEU A 195 4.70 24.48 -6.09
N GLY A 196 4.85 23.16 -6.00
CA GLY A 196 4.07 22.18 -6.76
C GLY A 196 4.56 21.95 -8.20
N LEU A 197 5.65 22.59 -8.62
CA LEU A 197 6.26 22.40 -9.93
C LEU A 197 7.39 21.36 -9.88
N GLY A 198 7.74 20.80 -11.04
CA GLY A 198 8.77 19.77 -11.15
C GLY A 198 8.38 18.46 -10.45
N SER A 199 9.38 17.70 -9.99
CA SER A 199 9.12 16.47 -9.24
C SER A 199 8.36 16.74 -7.96
N GLN A 200 7.36 15.92 -7.67
CA GLN A 200 6.57 15.92 -6.43
C GLN A 200 6.57 14.51 -5.85
N GLU A 201 6.17 14.36 -4.59
CA GLU A 201 5.92 13.03 -4.03
C GLU A 201 4.68 12.44 -4.69
N VAL A 202 4.70 11.13 -4.92
CA VAL A 202 3.63 10.42 -5.64
C VAL A 202 3.23 9.19 -4.85
N PHE A 203 1.93 9.07 -4.59
CA PHE A 203 1.34 7.87 -4.03
C PHE A 203 0.56 7.15 -5.12
N ILE A 204 0.69 5.84 -5.20
CA ILE A 204 -0.08 5.02 -6.14
C ILE A 204 -0.69 3.85 -5.38
N ASN A 205 -1.98 3.60 -5.59
CA ASN A 205 -2.63 2.39 -5.09
C ASN A 205 -3.37 1.69 -6.23
N CYS A 206 -3.45 0.37 -6.15
CA CYS A 206 -4.22 -0.48 -7.05
C CYS A 206 -5.36 -1.16 -6.30
N ALA A 207 -6.59 -1.06 -6.78
CA ALA A 207 -7.71 -1.90 -6.34
C ALA A 207 -8.11 -2.86 -7.45
N ASP A 208 -8.21 -4.15 -7.10
CA ASP A 208 -8.76 -5.17 -7.98
C ASP A 208 -10.29 -5.13 -7.91
N ILE A 209 -10.93 -4.78 -9.02
CA ILE A 209 -12.39 -4.70 -9.15
C ILE A 209 -12.88 -5.55 -10.31
N ALA A 210 -14.16 -5.88 -10.35
CA ALA A 210 -14.79 -6.54 -11.49
C ALA A 210 -15.90 -5.66 -12.08
N ILE A 211 -16.07 -5.74 -13.40
CA ILE A 211 -17.19 -5.11 -14.13
C ILE A 211 -17.88 -6.20 -14.93
N LEU A 212 -19.01 -6.69 -14.41
CA LEU A 212 -19.67 -7.92 -14.86
C LEU A 212 -21.17 -7.70 -15.13
N SER A 213 -21.79 -8.61 -15.88
CA SER A 213 -23.25 -8.59 -16.04
C SER A 213 -23.99 -8.94 -14.75
N ASP A 214 -23.37 -9.80 -13.93
CA ASP A 214 -23.84 -10.23 -12.62
C ASP A 214 -22.64 -10.27 -11.65
N CYS A 215 -22.87 -9.80 -10.43
CA CYS A 215 -21.88 -9.76 -9.35
C CYS A 215 -22.16 -10.80 -8.25
N SER A 216 -23.18 -11.64 -8.40
CA SER A 216 -23.57 -12.68 -7.42
C SER A 216 -22.44 -13.65 -7.09
N THR A 217 -21.54 -13.92 -8.04
CA THR A 217 -20.43 -14.87 -7.91
C THR A 217 -19.16 -14.26 -7.34
N VAL A 218 -19.09 -12.93 -7.17
CA VAL A 218 -17.92 -12.28 -6.58
C VAL A 218 -18.04 -12.38 -5.07
N SER A 219 -17.10 -13.10 -4.45
CA SER A 219 -17.03 -13.30 -3.01
C SER A 219 -17.09 -11.96 -2.30
N LYS A 220 -18.14 -11.73 -1.49
CA LYS A 220 -18.17 -10.58 -0.57
C LYS A 220 -17.03 -10.74 0.43
N PRO A 221 -16.46 -9.62 0.95
CA PRO A 221 -15.53 -9.70 2.08
C PRO A 221 -16.20 -10.55 3.17
N ASN A 222 -15.53 -11.64 3.51
CA ASN A 222 -16.07 -12.57 4.49
C ASN A 222 -15.92 -11.91 5.85
N THR A 223 -16.99 -11.31 6.36
CA THR A 223 -17.02 -10.74 7.73
C THR A 223 -16.81 -11.80 8.79
N LYS A 224 -16.94 -13.08 8.43
CA LYS A 224 -16.36 -14.20 9.17
C LYS A 224 -14.95 -14.42 8.65
N ARG A 225 -13.96 -14.00 9.44
CA ARG A 225 -12.54 -14.27 9.23
C ARG A 225 -12.36 -15.73 8.83
N VAL A 226 -12.18 -16.00 7.54
CA VAL A 226 -11.84 -17.35 7.09
C VAL A 226 -10.43 -17.59 7.55
N ILE A 227 -10.32 -18.39 8.59
CA ILE A 227 -9.09 -19.02 9.04
C ILE A 227 -8.49 -19.71 7.80
N PRO A 228 -7.35 -19.26 7.26
CA PRO A 228 -6.67 -20.02 6.24
C PRO A 228 -6.26 -21.35 6.88
N GLU A 229 -6.78 -22.46 6.37
CA GLU A 229 -6.25 -23.79 6.69
C GLU A 229 -4.81 -23.82 6.17
N THR A 230 -3.87 -23.49 7.06
CA THR A 230 -2.44 -23.70 6.84
C THR A 230 -1.96 -24.58 7.97
N THR A 231 -1.64 -25.82 7.57
CA THR A 231 -0.86 -26.85 8.28
C THR A 231 -0.55 -26.53 9.74
N LYS A 232 -1.36 -27.12 10.62
CA LYS A 232 -1.12 -27.34 12.05
C LYS A 232 0.36 -27.31 12.43
N PRO A 233 0.86 -26.25 13.09
CA PRO A 233 1.98 -26.39 13.99
C PRO A 233 1.44 -27.03 15.27
N SER A 234 2.07 -28.13 15.67
CA SER A 234 1.88 -28.78 16.97
C SER A 234 1.72 -27.77 18.11
N SER A 235 0.69 -28.01 18.93
CA SER A 235 0.46 -27.57 20.31
C SER A 235 1.63 -26.85 21.00
N GLY A 236 1.32 -25.67 21.55
CA GLY A 236 2.00 -25.09 22.72
C GLY A 236 3.26 -24.27 22.47
N SER A 237 3.13 -22.95 22.31
CA SER A 237 4.14 -22.01 22.83
C SER A 237 3.56 -20.60 22.97
N ASN A 238 3.31 -20.17 24.20
CA ASN A 238 3.00 -18.78 24.59
C ASN A 238 4.24 -17.86 24.50
N GLY A 239 4.98 -17.92 23.39
CA GLY A 239 6.17 -17.10 23.16
C GLY A 239 6.06 -16.39 21.82
N LYS A 240 6.25 -15.06 21.81
CA LYS A 240 6.44 -14.31 20.56
C LYS A 240 7.66 -14.91 19.85
N GLN A 241 7.46 -15.38 18.63
CA GLN A 241 8.53 -15.91 17.78
C GLN A 241 9.34 -14.74 17.22
N ASN A 242 10.66 -14.92 17.13
CA ASN A 242 11.49 -13.97 16.41
C ASN A 242 11.44 -14.33 14.93
N CYS A 243 10.76 -13.48 14.15
CA CYS A 243 10.49 -13.73 12.74
C CYS A 243 11.18 -12.68 11.89
N LYS A 244 11.79 -13.11 10.78
CA LYS A 244 12.49 -12.25 9.82
C LYS A 244 12.06 -12.59 8.40
N ALA A 245 12.31 -11.66 7.49
CA ALA A 245 11.99 -11.79 6.09
C ALA A 245 12.79 -12.92 5.42
N ALA A 246 12.11 -13.67 4.55
CA ALA A 246 12.65 -14.81 3.81
C ALA A 246 12.57 -14.58 2.30
N GLY A 247 13.32 -15.40 1.55
CA GLY A 247 13.29 -15.41 0.09
C GLY A 247 13.70 -14.07 -0.53
N ALA A 248 12.88 -13.55 -1.45
CA ALA A 248 13.13 -12.27 -2.12
C ALA A 248 13.15 -11.06 -1.17
N TRP A 249 12.66 -11.23 0.06
CA TRP A 249 12.51 -10.16 1.04
C TRP A 249 13.61 -10.11 2.09
N THR A 250 14.54 -11.07 2.07
CA THR A 250 15.61 -11.16 3.07
C THR A 250 16.43 -9.87 3.14
N GLY A 251 16.62 -9.37 4.37
CA GLY A 251 17.35 -8.13 4.65
C GLY A 251 16.49 -6.86 4.63
N GLN A 252 15.20 -6.94 4.31
CA GLN A 252 14.31 -5.78 4.39
C GLN A 252 13.73 -5.61 5.79
N LYS A 253 14.17 -4.54 6.48
CA LYS A 253 13.70 -4.19 7.83
C LYS A 253 12.17 -4.02 7.92
N SER A 254 11.54 -3.48 6.88
CA SER A 254 10.08 -3.36 6.81
C SER A 254 9.39 -4.72 6.77
N MET A 255 9.95 -5.68 6.02
CA MET A 255 9.43 -7.05 5.97
C MET A 255 9.77 -7.84 7.23
N ASP A 256 10.93 -7.63 7.86
CA ASP A 256 11.24 -8.20 9.17
C ASP A 256 10.20 -7.78 10.20
N ASN A 257 9.90 -6.48 10.27
CA ASN A 257 8.84 -5.95 11.14
C ASN A 257 7.47 -6.55 10.80
N TRP A 258 7.15 -6.67 9.51
CA TRP A 258 5.91 -7.30 9.07
C TRP A 258 5.83 -8.77 9.51
N CYS A 259 6.92 -9.53 9.40
CA CYS A 259 7.00 -10.92 9.86
C CYS A 259 6.82 -11.03 11.37
N VAL A 260 7.50 -10.20 12.16
CA VAL A 260 7.33 -10.17 13.63
C VAL A 260 5.86 -9.90 13.99
N VAL A 261 5.20 -8.96 13.33
CA VAL A 261 3.82 -8.59 13.66
C VAL A 261 2.83 -9.65 13.18
N ASN A 262 2.92 -10.11 11.93
CA ASN A 262 1.91 -10.98 11.31
C ASN A 262 2.04 -12.45 11.74
N CYS A 263 3.26 -12.95 11.92
CA CYS A 263 3.47 -14.31 12.41
C CYS A 263 3.08 -14.46 13.88
N ASN A 264 3.08 -13.38 14.66
CA ASN A 264 2.64 -13.36 16.05
C ASN A 264 1.22 -12.78 16.24
N ALA A 265 0.50 -12.46 15.17
CA ALA A 265 -0.90 -12.03 15.23
C ALA A 265 -1.82 -13.19 15.63
N VAL A 266 -3.09 -12.90 15.97
CA VAL A 266 -4.07 -13.93 16.35
C VAL A 266 -5.30 -13.88 15.45
N PRO A 267 -5.59 -14.96 14.66
CA PRO A 267 -4.65 -15.98 14.18
C PRO A 267 -3.41 -15.41 13.46
N PRO A 268 -2.32 -16.19 13.49
CA PRO A 268 -1.07 -15.81 12.84
C PRO A 268 -1.20 -15.97 11.32
N PHE A 269 -0.52 -15.10 10.58
CA PHE A 269 -0.33 -15.22 9.14
C PHE A 269 1.16 -15.18 8.84
N CYS A 270 1.74 -16.36 8.58
CA CYS A 270 3.18 -16.53 8.46
C CYS A 270 3.55 -17.39 7.23
N PRO A 271 3.44 -16.84 6.01
CA PRO A 271 3.79 -17.59 4.81
C PRO A 271 5.30 -17.87 4.76
N GLY A 272 5.70 -19.13 4.65
CA GLY A 272 7.11 -19.56 4.62
C GLY A 272 7.91 -19.02 3.44
N THR A 273 7.24 -18.53 2.40
CA THR A 273 7.85 -17.80 1.27
C THR A 273 8.30 -16.38 1.63
N HIS A 274 7.79 -15.82 2.72
CA HIS A 274 8.02 -14.42 3.12
C HIS A 274 8.64 -14.29 4.49
N CYS A 275 8.39 -15.23 5.40
CA CYS A 275 8.89 -15.19 6.76
C CYS A 275 9.54 -16.50 7.17
N ILE A 276 10.62 -16.38 7.94
CA ILE A 276 11.24 -17.46 8.67
C ILE A 276 11.26 -17.07 10.16
N CYS A 277 10.74 -17.96 11.01
CA CYS A 277 10.65 -17.73 12.45
C CYS A 277 11.51 -18.74 13.20
N GLU A 278 12.38 -18.23 14.08
CA GLU A 278 13.10 -19.05 15.04
C GLU A 278 12.25 -19.12 16.32
N ARG A 279 11.91 -20.33 16.76
CA ARG A 279 11.28 -20.50 18.07
C ARG A 279 12.29 -20.04 19.13
N SER A 280 11.88 -19.17 20.03
CA SER A 280 12.64 -18.91 21.26
C SER A 280 12.65 -20.21 22.08
N VAL A 281 13.69 -21.03 21.91
CA VAL A 281 13.91 -22.17 22.80
C VAL A 281 14.31 -21.56 24.13
N SER A 282 13.41 -21.62 25.12
CA SER A 282 13.81 -21.30 26.49
C SER A 282 14.94 -22.25 26.87
N LEU A 283 16.08 -21.70 27.31
CA LEU A 283 17.27 -22.45 27.73
C LEU A 283 17.04 -23.33 28.97
N SER A 284 15.79 -23.54 29.39
CA SER A 284 15.42 -24.38 30.54
C SER A 284 15.43 -25.89 30.26
N ASN A 285 15.49 -26.34 29.00
CA ASN A 285 15.38 -27.77 28.66
C ASN A 285 16.69 -28.46 28.23
N VAL A 286 17.83 -27.78 28.25
CA VAL A 286 19.13 -28.39 27.89
C VAL A 286 19.75 -29.16 29.06
N LEU A 287 19.38 -28.86 30.31
CA LEU A 287 19.98 -29.50 31.49
C LEU A 287 19.30 -30.79 31.95
N TYR A 288 18.12 -31.17 31.44
CA TYR A 288 17.43 -32.40 31.87
C TYR A 288 17.79 -33.66 31.06
N ARG A 289 18.46 -33.52 29.91
CA ARG A 289 18.84 -34.67 29.05
C ARG A 289 20.26 -35.20 29.24
N ARG A 290 21.02 -34.72 30.23
CA ARG A 290 22.39 -35.18 30.50
C ARG A 290 22.57 -36.09 31.74
N THR A 291 21.50 -36.50 32.42
CA THR A 291 21.59 -37.34 33.63
C THR A 291 20.82 -38.67 33.55
N LYS A 292 20.41 -39.10 32.36
CA LYS A 292 19.94 -40.48 32.12
C LYS A 292 20.65 -41.09 30.93
N SER A 293 21.92 -41.43 31.14
CA SER A 293 22.65 -42.51 30.48
C SER A 293 23.52 -43.19 31.53
#